data_AF-A0A3D0R0G8-F1
#
_entry.id   AF-A0A3D0R0G8-F1
#
_cell.length_a   1.000
_cell.length_b   1.000
_cell.length_c   1.000
_cell.angle_alpha   90.00
_cell.angle_beta   90.00
_cell.angle_gamma   90.00
#
_symmetry.space_group_name_H-M   'P 1'
#
loop_
_entity.id
_entity.type
_entity.pdbx_description
1 polymer ?
#
loop_
_entity_poly.entity_id
_entity_poly.type
_entity_poly.pdbx_seq_one_letter_code
_entity_poly.pdbx_strand_id
1 'polypeptide(L)'
;MPPLPGFSDQQATRGPQFAGEAGRGEPLDEALDIVEASPDGAVVLGWRAVEATYMRVLRAAGHPETLLPVPRAAAALIRLGLSRSVVDLMLRLAQLRNEVVHGRAAVTPVPAMDFLSSCEILLNAIGALRPGGEAPGVGRGQKPSTRPE
;
A
#
# COMPACT_ATOMS: atom_id res chain seq x y z
N MET A 1 2.15 -23.03 -60.35
CA MET A 1 1.59 -22.47 -59.10
C MET A 1 2.54 -22.84 -57.96
N PRO A 2 3.21 -21.86 -57.35
CA PRO A 2 4.15 -22.07 -56.24
C PRO A 2 3.43 -22.38 -54.90
N PRO A 3 4.13 -22.98 -53.92
CA PRO A 3 3.58 -23.41 -52.64
C PRO A 3 3.28 -22.24 -51.70
N LEU A 4 2.23 -22.40 -50.88
CA LEU A 4 1.88 -21.49 -49.80
C LEU A 4 2.95 -21.52 -48.69
N PRO A 5 3.36 -20.36 -48.13
CA PRO A 5 4.27 -20.31 -47.00
C PRO A 5 3.55 -20.71 -45.71
N GLY A 6 3.93 -21.88 -45.17
CA GLY A 6 3.66 -22.24 -43.78
C GLY A 6 4.58 -21.41 -42.88
N PHE A 7 4.04 -20.34 -42.33
CA PHE A 7 4.75 -19.49 -41.37
C PHE A 7 4.96 -20.23 -40.05
N SER A 8 6.22 -20.16 -39.64
CA SER A 8 6.83 -20.57 -38.40
C SER A 8 6.18 -20.01 -37.13
N ASP A 9 6.55 -20.68 -36.03
CA ASP A 9 6.69 -20.13 -34.69
C ASP A 9 5.41 -19.95 -33.87
N GLN A 10 5.03 -21.03 -33.17
CA GLN A 10 4.15 -20.97 -32.02
C GLN A 10 5.00 -21.04 -30.75
N GLN A 11 5.92 -20.07 -30.56
CA GLN A 11 6.37 -19.69 -29.23
C GLN A 11 5.52 -18.52 -28.73
N ALA A 12 4.81 -18.78 -27.64
CA ALA A 12 4.71 -17.93 -26.45
C ALA A 12 3.36 -18.20 -25.80
N THR A 13 3.38 -19.07 -24.79
CA THR A 13 2.50 -18.97 -23.63
C THR A 13 2.75 -17.63 -22.95
N ARG A 14 2.22 -16.56 -23.56
CA ARG A 14 2.00 -15.27 -22.91
C ARG A 14 0.92 -15.53 -21.87
N GLY A 15 1.35 -15.68 -20.61
CA GLY A 15 0.45 -15.55 -19.46
C GLY A 15 -0.35 -14.25 -19.56
N PRO A 16 -1.49 -14.14 -18.85
CA PRO A 16 -2.35 -12.97 -18.92
C PRO A 16 -1.52 -11.71 -18.70
N GLN A 17 -1.50 -10.90 -19.76
CA GLN A 17 -0.82 -9.62 -19.84
C GLN A 17 -1.59 -8.66 -18.94
N PHE A 18 -1.09 -8.43 -17.73
CA PHE A 18 -1.53 -7.32 -16.89
C PHE A 18 -0.94 -6.03 -17.46
N ALA A 19 -1.55 -5.54 -18.54
CA ALA A 19 -1.24 -4.26 -19.14
C ALA A 19 -2.54 -3.56 -19.52
N GLY A 20 -2.77 -2.38 -18.92
CA GLY A 20 -3.73 -1.41 -19.41
C GLY A 20 -4.72 -0.92 -18.37
N GLU A 21 -4.30 0.11 -17.64
CA GLU A 21 -5.13 1.22 -17.18
C GLU A 21 -6.57 1.28 -17.72
N ALA A 22 -7.57 1.13 -16.85
CA ALA A 22 -8.81 1.92 -16.89
C ALA A 22 -9.67 1.65 -15.64
N GLY A 23 -9.66 2.62 -14.73
CA GLY A 23 -10.63 2.70 -13.65
C GLY A 23 -9.98 3.30 -12.41
N ARG A 24 -10.54 4.39 -11.88
CA ARG A 24 -10.47 4.63 -10.43
C ARG A 24 -11.32 3.56 -9.74
N GLY A 25 -10.98 2.30 -9.95
CA GLY A 25 -11.47 1.18 -9.16
C GLY A 25 -10.81 1.33 -7.82
N GLU A 26 -11.61 1.27 -6.77
CA GLU A 26 -11.09 1.37 -5.42
C GLU A 26 -9.95 0.34 -5.26
N PRO A 27 -8.85 0.68 -4.58
CA PRO A 27 -7.69 -0.18 -4.41
C PRO A 27 -7.99 -1.60 -3.89
N LEU A 28 -9.23 -1.88 -3.50
CA LEU A 28 -9.73 -3.13 -2.92
C LEU A 28 -10.76 -3.85 -3.79
N ASP A 29 -11.19 -3.30 -4.94
CA ASP A 29 -12.26 -3.85 -5.79
C ASP A 29 -11.95 -5.31 -6.21
N GLU A 30 -10.74 -5.55 -6.69
CA GLU A 30 -10.26 -6.89 -7.06
C GLU A 30 -10.24 -7.87 -5.86
N ALA A 31 -10.01 -7.36 -4.65
CA ALA A 31 -10.04 -8.19 -3.45
C ALA A 31 -11.47 -8.53 -3.02
N LEU A 32 -12.43 -7.62 -3.24
CA LEU A 32 -13.85 -7.83 -2.98
C LEU A 32 -14.44 -8.86 -3.95
N ASP A 33 -14.05 -8.83 -5.22
CA ASP A 33 -14.50 -9.79 -6.24
C ASP A 33 -14.17 -11.25 -5.90
N ILE A 34 -13.04 -11.49 -5.24
CA ILE A 34 -12.56 -12.84 -4.95
C ILE A 34 -12.82 -13.30 -3.51
N VAL A 35 -13.36 -12.44 -2.64
CA VAL A 35 -13.46 -12.71 -1.19
C VAL A 35 -14.27 -13.96 -0.85
N GLU A 36 -15.32 -14.26 -1.62
CA GLU A 36 -16.13 -15.46 -1.43
C GLU A 36 -15.45 -16.73 -1.94
N ALA A 37 -14.68 -16.62 -3.02
CA ALA A 37 -14.00 -17.76 -3.65
C ALA A 37 -12.63 -18.07 -3.01
N SER A 38 -11.94 -17.03 -2.52
CA SER A 38 -10.59 -17.09 -1.95
C SER A 38 -10.42 -15.98 -0.90
N PRO A 39 -10.91 -16.17 0.33
CA PRO A 39 -10.78 -15.19 1.41
C PRO A 39 -9.31 -14.91 1.77
N ASP A 40 -8.46 -15.93 1.74
CA ASP A 40 -7.02 -15.76 1.96
C ASP A 40 -6.37 -14.93 0.84
N GLY A 41 -6.80 -15.15 -0.42
CA GLY A 41 -6.37 -14.36 -1.58
C GLY A 41 -6.80 -12.91 -1.48
N ALA A 42 -8.04 -12.65 -1.05
CA ALA A 42 -8.58 -11.31 -0.84
C ALA A 42 -7.77 -10.53 0.21
N VAL A 43 -7.42 -11.16 1.33
CA VAL A 43 -6.56 -10.56 2.37
C VAL A 43 -5.19 -10.16 1.80
N VAL A 44 -4.59 -11.02 0.98
CA VAL A 44 -3.28 -10.74 0.36
C VAL A 44 -3.38 -9.58 -0.65
N LEU A 45 -4.43 -9.52 -1.47
CA LEU A 45 -4.66 -8.44 -2.43
C LEU A 45 -4.92 -7.10 -1.72
N GLY A 46 -5.80 -7.09 -0.72
CA GLY A 46 -6.10 -5.88 0.06
C GLY A 46 -4.86 -5.32 0.75
N TRP A 47 -4.02 -6.19 1.32
CA TRP A 47 -2.74 -5.76 1.90
C TRP A 47 -1.77 -5.20 0.86
N ARG A 48 -1.69 -5.80 -0.33
CA ARG A 48 -0.82 -5.28 -1.41
C ARG A 48 -1.21 -3.87 -1.83
N ALA A 49 -2.50 -3.54 -1.84
CA ALA A 49 -2.97 -2.21 -2.17
C ALA A 49 -2.56 -1.17 -1.10
N VAL A 50 -2.67 -1.54 0.18
CA VAL A 50 -2.13 -0.75 1.31
C VAL A 50 -0.62 -0.54 1.14
N GLU A 51 0.11 -1.61 0.83
CA GLU A 51 1.56 -1.59 0.62
C GLU A 51 2.00 -0.66 -0.49
N ALA A 52 1.38 -0.76 -1.66
CA ALA A 52 1.65 0.13 -2.77
C ALA A 52 1.40 1.61 -2.40
N THR A 53 0.36 1.87 -1.60
CA THR A 53 -0.04 3.22 -1.22
C THR A 53 0.93 3.85 -0.22
N TYR A 54 1.27 3.18 0.89
CA TYR A 54 2.25 3.75 1.82
C TYR A 54 3.64 3.85 1.20
N MET A 55 4.05 2.91 0.35
CA MET A 55 5.35 2.98 -0.33
C MET A 55 5.42 4.20 -1.26
N ARG A 56 4.31 4.53 -1.95
CA ARG A 56 4.23 5.75 -2.78
C ARG A 56 4.38 7.00 -1.93
N VAL A 57 3.69 7.08 -0.78
CA VAL A 57 3.79 8.23 0.14
C VAL A 57 5.19 8.37 0.72
N LEU A 58 5.80 7.28 1.19
CA LEU A 58 7.17 7.29 1.73
C LEU A 58 8.19 7.69 0.67
N ARG A 59 8.05 7.19 -0.57
CA ARG A 59 8.90 7.59 -1.70
C ARG A 59 8.76 9.08 -2.00
N ALA A 60 7.53 9.61 -2.01
CA ALA A 60 7.26 11.03 -2.19
C ALA A 60 7.86 11.90 -1.07
N ALA A 61 7.94 11.36 0.15
CA ALA A 61 8.56 12.00 1.31
C ALA A 61 10.10 11.89 1.34
N GLY A 62 10.74 11.36 0.30
CA GLY A 62 12.19 11.26 0.22
C GLY A 62 12.78 10.07 0.98
N HIS A 63 11.98 9.03 1.26
CA HIS A 63 12.46 7.74 1.74
C HIS A 63 12.62 6.78 0.53
N PRO A 64 13.82 6.66 -0.08
CA PRO A 64 14.03 5.88 -1.29
C PRO A 64 14.01 4.36 -1.06
N GLU A 65 14.03 3.91 0.20
CA GLU A 65 14.06 2.48 0.52
C GLU A 65 12.73 1.82 0.15
N THR A 66 12.76 1.03 -0.93
CA THR A 66 11.61 0.33 -1.52
C THR A 66 11.13 -0.88 -0.73
N LEU A 67 11.78 -1.23 0.39
CA LEU A 67 11.50 -2.45 1.16
C LEU A 67 11.75 -2.22 2.66
N LEU A 68 11.17 -1.17 3.23
CA LEU A 68 11.15 -1.04 4.68
C LEU A 68 10.25 -2.14 5.27
N PRO A 69 10.72 -2.93 6.25
CA PRO A 69 9.83 -3.82 6.98
C PRO A 69 8.70 -2.99 7.59
N VAL A 70 7.47 -3.55 7.64
CA VAL A 70 6.24 -2.85 8.07
C VAL A 70 6.44 -2.01 9.35
N PRO A 71 7.15 -2.47 10.41
CA PRO A 71 7.42 -1.64 11.59
C PRO A 71 8.23 -0.36 11.32
N ARG A 72 9.17 -0.40 10.39
CA ARG A 72 9.94 0.78 9.98
C ARG A 72 9.13 1.72 9.10
N ALA A 73 8.31 1.17 8.19
CA ALA A 73 7.38 1.96 7.39
C ALA A 73 6.36 2.68 8.31
N ALA A 74 5.81 1.98 9.28
CA ALA A 74 4.95 2.51 10.35
C ALA A 74 5.60 3.69 11.09
N ALA A 75 6.86 3.54 11.54
CA ALA A 75 7.58 4.61 12.21
C ALA A 75 7.79 5.84 11.32
N ALA A 76 8.06 5.64 10.01
CA ALA A 76 8.19 6.73 9.05
C ALA A 76 6.85 7.44 8.81
N LEU A 77 5.74 6.70 8.71
CA LEU A 77 4.39 7.27 8.55
C LEU A 77 3.97 8.11 9.77
N ILE A 78 4.32 7.71 10.99
CA ILE A 78 4.10 8.54 12.20
C ILE A 78 4.78 9.90 12.04
N ARG A 79 6.01 9.93 11.52
CA ARG A 79 6.76 11.18 11.29
C ARG A 79 6.13 12.07 10.22
N LEU A 80 5.33 11.50 9.32
CA LEU A 80 4.55 12.23 8.32
C LEU A 80 3.19 12.72 8.86
N GLY A 81 2.86 12.42 10.11
CA GLY A 81 1.62 12.88 10.76
C GLY A 81 0.54 11.81 10.86
N LEU A 82 0.82 10.55 10.55
CA LEU A 82 -0.15 9.47 10.73
C LEU A 82 -0.37 9.20 12.23
N SER A 83 -1.64 9.08 12.63
CA SER A 83 -1.99 8.77 14.02
C SER A 83 -1.42 7.42 14.46
N ARG A 84 -0.99 7.34 15.73
CA ARG A 84 -0.54 6.08 16.33
C ARG A 84 -1.58 4.97 16.22
N SER A 85 -2.87 5.29 16.37
CA SER A 85 -3.97 4.31 16.23
C SER A 85 -4.04 3.70 14.83
N VAL A 86 -3.77 4.48 13.79
CA VAL A 86 -3.77 4.02 12.39
C VAL A 86 -2.53 3.16 12.11
N VAL A 87 -1.40 3.49 12.74
CA VAL A 87 -0.18 2.69 12.66
C VAL A 87 -0.34 1.36 13.39
N ASP A 88 -0.97 1.35 14.58
CA ASP A 88 -1.33 0.12 15.29
C ASP A 88 -2.25 -0.76 14.43
N LEU A 89 -3.23 -0.17 13.72
CA LEU A 89 -4.08 -0.89 12.77
C LEU A 89 -3.25 -1.51 11.63
N MET A 90 -2.34 -0.75 11.03
CA MET A 90 -1.43 -1.24 9.98
C MET A 90 -0.59 -2.44 10.45
N LEU A 91 -0.04 -2.39 11.68
CA LEU A 91 0.75 -3.49 12.24
C LEU A 91 -0.11 -4.74 12.48
N ARG A 92 -1.33 -4.57 12.98
CA ARG A 92 -2.28 -5.69 13.19
C ARG A 92 -2.66 -6.35 11.86
N LEU A 93 -2.94 -5.57 10.82
CA LEU A 93 -3.26 -6.08 9.49
C LEU A 93 -2.07 -6.81 8.87
N ALA A 94 -0.84 -6.26 9.02
CA ALA A 94 0.38 -6.93 8.57
C ALA A 94 0.60 -8.27 9.26
N GLN A 95 0.32 -8.34 10.56
CA GLN A 95 0.43 -9.57 11.34
C GLN A 95 -0.60 -10.60 10.86
N LEU A 96 -1.87 -10.21 10.69
CA LEU A 96 -2.91 -11.11 10.18
C LEU A 96 -2.52 -11.66 8.81
N ARG A 97 -2.10 -10.80 7.88
CA ARG A 97 -1.64 -11.22 6.56
C ARG A 97 -0.49 -12.22 6.64
N ASN A 98 0.47 -12.04 7.56
CA ASN A 98 1.55 -13.00 7.73
C ASN A 98 1.04 -14.37 8.24
N GLU A 99 0.10 -14.39 9.18
CA GLU A 99 -0.52 -15.64 9.64
C GLU A 99 -1.27 -16.36 8.51
N VAL A 100 -1.99 -15.63 7.65
CA VAL A 100 -2.69 -16.16 6.47
C VAL A 100 -1.71 -16.73 5.45
N VAL A 101 -0.69 -15.95 5.07
CA VAL A 101 0.33 -16.37 4.09
C VAL A 101 1.10 -17.60 4.57
N HIS A 102 1.34 -17.74 5.87
CA HIS A 102 2.00 -18.91 6.44
C HIS A 102 1.04 -20.07 6.76
N GLY A 103 -0.25 -19.97 6.38
CA GLY A 103 -1.25 -21.01 6.60
C GLY A 103 -1.55 -21.27 8.08
N ARG A 104 -1.20 -20.33 8.96
CA ARG A 104 -1.41 -20.43 10.42
C ARG A 104 -2.78 -19.92 10.84
N ALA A 105 -3.43 -19.14 9.97
CA ALA A 105 -4.81 -18.73 10.11
C ALA A 105 -5.55 -19.02 8.79
N ALA A 106 -6.68 -19.73 8.87
CA ALA A 106 -7.62 -19.84 7.77
C ALA A 106 -8.66 -18.74 7.93
N VAL A 107 -8.83 -17.89 6.91
CA VAL A 107 -9.77 -16.77 6.97
C VAL A 107 -11.07 -17.18 6.29
N THR A 108 -12.19 -16.95 6.95
CA THR A 108 -13.51 -17.10 6.32
C THR A 108 -13.91 -15.78 5.62
N PRO A 109 -14.87 -15.80 4.68
CA PRO A 109 -15.23 -14.61 3.91
C PRO A 109 -15.63 -13.40 4.78
N VAL A 110 -16.31 -13.63 5.92
CA VAL A 110 -16.74 -12.55 6.82
C VAL A 110 -15.53 -11.80 7.44
N PRO A 111 -14.59 -12.46 8.14
CA PRO A 111 -13.34 -11.83 8.59
C PRO A 111 -12.49 -11.23 7.46
N ALA A 112 -12.53 -11.79 6.24
CA ALA A 112 -11.84 -11.20 5.09
C ALA A 112 -12.47 -9.85 4.69
N MET A 113 -13.80 -9.73 4.73
CA MET A 113 -14.51 -8.47 4.50
C MET A 113 -14.20 -7.42 5.58
N ASP A 114 -14.13 -7.81 6.86
CA ASP A 114 -13.70 -6.93 7.95
C ASP A 114 -12.25 -6.45 7.75
N PHE A 115 -11.38 -7.32 7.24
CA PHE A 115 -10.01 -6.97 6.87
C PHE A 115 -9.96 -5.93 5.75
N LEU A 116 -10.73 -6.13 4.67
CA LEU A 116 -10.80 -5.18 3.55
C LEU A 116 -11.36 -3.83 4.00
N SER A 117 -12.40 -3.82 4.82
CA SER A 117 -12.95 -2.60 5.42
C SER A 117 -11.90 -1.85 6.25
N SER A 118 -11.07 -2.59 6.99
CA SER A 118 -9.95 -2.02 7.75
C SER A 118 -8.83 -1.48 6.85
N CYS A 119 -8.57 -2.14 5.71
CA CYS A 119 -7.65 -1.65 4.69
C CYS A 119 -8.14 -0.33 4.08
N GLU A 120 -9.43 -0.17 3.83
CA GLU A 120 -10.01 1.05 3.28
C GLU A 120 -9.78 2.25 4.22
N ILE A 121 -10.06 2.07 5.51
CA ILE A 121 -9.79 3.10 6.54
C ILE A 121 -8.32 3.52 6.52
N LEU A 122 -7.42 2.53 6.42
CA LEU A 122 -5.98 2.78 6.38
C LEU A 122 -5.55 3.50 5.09
N LEU A 123 -6.10 3.11 3.94
CA LEU A 123 -5.84 3.74 2.64
C LEU A 123 -6.30 5.20 2.62
N ASN A 124 -7.48 5.49 3.17
CA ASN A 124 -7.99 6.85 3.29
C ASN A 124 -7.10 7.69 4.22
N ALA A 125 -6.69 7.13 5.38
CA ALA A 125 -5.81 7.82 6.31
C ALA A 125 -4.42 8.11 5.73
N ILE A 126 -3.84 7.17 4.96
CA ILE A 126 -2.57 7.36 4.27
C ILE A 126 -2.73 8.35 3.10
N GLY A 127 -3.82 8.27 2.35
CA GLY A 127 -4.12 9.18 1.24
C GLY A 127 -4.33 10.63 1.68
N ALA A 128 -4.80 10.84 2.91
CA ALA A 128 -4.91 12.16 3.53
C ALA A 128 -3.55 12.77 3.92
N LEU A 129 -2.47 11.98 3.97
CA LEU A 129 -1.13 12.51 4.22
C LEU A 129 -0.70 13.35 3.02
N ARG A 130 -0.54 14.66 3.21
CA ARG A 130 0.15 15.50 2.23
C ARG A 130 1.66 15.28 2.36
N PRO A 131 2.36 14.79 1.32
CA PRO A 131 3.82 14.87 1.27
C PRO A 131 4.20 16.35 1.10
N GLY A 132 4.38 17.07 2.20
CA GLY A 132 4.71 18.50 2.20
C GLY A 132 3.85 19.40 3.09
N GLY A 133 3.32 18.89 4.21
CA GLY A 133 2.86 19.75 5.29
C GLY A 133 4.05 20.35 6.01
N GLU A 134 4.38 21.60 5.70
CA GLU A 134 5.21 22.49 6.51
C GLU A 134 4.98 22.23 8.01
N ALA A 135 6.03 21.84 8.72
CA ALA A 135 5.97 21.71 10.17
C ALA A 135 5.56 23.07 10.76
N PRO A 136 4.42 23.20 11.45
CA PRO A 136 4.12 24.43 12.15
C PRO A 136 4.99 24.47 13.40
N GLY A 137 6.06 25.28 13.34
CA GLY A 137 6.70 25.83 14.52
C GLY A 137 8.11 25.34 14.83
N VAL A 138 9.11 25.93 14.16
CA VAL A 138 10.26 26.51 14.87
C VAL A 138 10.57 27.87 14.24
N GLY A 139 9.73 28.86 14.55
CA GLY A 139 10.14 30.25 14.45
C GLY A 139 11.21 30.53 15.51
N ARG A 140 12.49 30.24 15.21
CA ARG A 140 13.62 30.87 15.90
C ARG A 140 14.13 32.05 15.06
N GLY A 141 13.22 32.97 14.81
CA GLY A 141 13.53 34.34 14.41
C GLY A 141 13.32 35.26 15.62
N GLN A 142 14.27 35.30 16.54
CA GLN A 142 14.47 36.45 17.42
C GLN A 142 15.96 36.72 17.53
N LYS A 143 16.45 37.61 16.66
CA LYS A 143 17.52 38.52 17.04
C LYS A 143 16.90 39.53 18.02
N PRO A 144 17.55 39.79 19.15
CA PRO A 144 17.72 41.16 19.57
C PRO A 144 19.20 41.51 19.49
N SER A 145 19.50 42.34 18.50
CA SER A 145 20.68 43.16 18.49
C SER A 145 20.56 44.18 19.61
N THR A 146 21.34 44.05 20.69
CA THR A 146 21.75 45.18 21.53
C THR A 146 23.14 44.88 22.12
N ARG A 147 24.17 45.34 21.43
CA ARG A 147 25.37 45.95 22.03
C ARG A 147 24.91 47.34 22.55
N PRO A 148 25.32 47.87 23.72
CA PRO A 148 26.71 48.12 24.16
C PRO A 148 26.90 47.82 25.67
N GLU A 149 28.02 47.99 26.37
CA GLU A 149 29.30 48.72 26.23
C GLU A 149 30.46 47.81 26.68
#